data_AF-A0A3S0M6L4-F1
#
_entry.id   AF-A0A3S0M6L4-F1
#
_cell.length_a   1.000
_cell.length_b   1.000
_cell.length_c   1.000
_cell.angle_alpha   90.00
_cell.angle_beta   90.00
_cell.angle_gamma   90.00
#
_symmetry.space_group_name_H-M   'P 1'
#
loop_
_entity.id
_entity.type
_entity.pdbx_description
1 polymer ?
#
loop_
_entity_poly.entity_id
_entity_poly.type
_entity_poly.pdbx_seq_one_letter_code
_entity_poly.pdbx_strand_id
1 'polypeptide(L)'
;KDAAEKETISYSAPGMRLKLNVAFFQNKIFNAPTGTLSVQNVFDKYFRGLYFKVEQSGADKGSLAVINFKKGTITIKYKEDSSTTPVTRVEKTLILNMSGATASLLEQSNPNTDYTSITGNPNRDLGDQKLYLKGGEGSLAVLELFEKKDLIGYDANGNLTGPNNVSDELDKMRKEGWLINDANLIFHIDAKTMKDSYEPDRIYLYDYTNNTTILDYYLGASTANKNTSKYLFGGYLTKNGTLKRGVSYKMNITNHIRNLVKNSEAKNVKLGVVVTEDMNFAEFKMLKTGNAFISKAPKASVMNPLGTILYGSNFPDTDANYSKRLQLEIYYTKPK
;
A
#
# COMPACT_ATOMS: atom_id res chain seq x y z
N LYS A 1 26.55 -35.29 -2.32
CA LYS A 1 27.69 -36.22 -2.19
C LYS A 1 28.67 -35.86 -3.28
N ASP A 2 29.91 -35.58 -2.90
CA ASP A 2 31.03 -35.48 -3.85
C ASP A 2 31.49 -36.89 -4.26
N ALA A 3 32.56 -36.98 -5.05
CA ALA A 3 33.15 -38.24 -5.47
C ALA A 3 33.72 -39.10 -4.31
N ALA A 4 33.71 -38.59 -3.07
CA ALA A 4 34.13 -39.27 -1.85
C ALA A 4 32.95 -39.56 -0.89
N GLU A 5 31.72 -39.56 -1.40
CA GLU A 5 30.48 -39.82 -0.64
C GLU A 5 30.20 -38.86 0.53
N LYS A 6 30.90 -37.72 0.62
CA LYS A 6 30.74 -36.78 1.72
C LYS A 6 29.40 -36.06 1.62
N GLU A 7 28.56 -36.21 2.64
CA GLU A 7 27.33 -35.45 2.77
C GLU A 7 27.63 -34.06 3.31
N THR A 8 27.53 -33.05 2.45
CA THR A 8 27.61 -31.65 2.85
C THR A 8 26.19 -31.14 3.10
N ILE A 9 25.86 -30.86 4.36
CA ILE A 9 24.62 -30.17 4.72
C ILE A 9 24.87 -28.68 4.52
N SER A 10 24.06 -28.05 3.67
CA SER A 10 24.09 -26.59 3.47
C SER A 10 22.73 -26.01 3.78
N TYR A 11 22.71 -24.98 4.63
CA TYR A 11 21.51 -24.21 4.90
C TYR A 11 21.42 -23.07 3.90
N SER A 12 20.22 -22.87 3.37
CA SER A 12 19.95 -21.78 2.44
C SER A 12 18.67 -21.08 2.87
N ALA A 13 18.60 -19.77 2.62
CA ALA A 13 17.37 -19.03 2.86
C ALA A 13 16.21 -19.66 2.06
N PRO A 14 14.98 -19.64 2.58
CA PRO A 14 13.81 -20.09 1.83
C PRO A 14 13.74 -19.39 0.47
N GLY A 15 13.50 -20.17 -0.58
CA GLY A 15 13.48 -19.67 -1.94
C GLY A 15 12.93 -20.69 -2.91
N MET A 16 12.39 -20.20 -4.01
CA MET A 16 11.90 -21.03 -5.10
C MET A 16 13.07 -21.45 -6.00
N ARG A 17 13.17 -22.75 -6.31
CA ARG A 17 14.16 -23.29 -7.25
C ARG A 17 13.44 -23.93 -8.41
N LEU A 18 13.66 -23.40 -9.61
CA LEU A 18 13.02 -23.88 -10.83
C LEU A 18 14.10 -24.37 -11.80
N LYS A 19 13.83 -25.50 -12.47
CA LYS A 19 14.61 -25.90 -13.64
C LYS A 19 14.12 -25.08 -14.82
N LEU A 20 14.99 -24.21 -15.34
CA LEU A 20 14.68 -23.40 -16.52
C LEU A 20 14.94 -24.20 -17.81
N ASN A 21 14.38 -23.74 -18.92
CA ASN A 21 14.56 -24.38 -20.23
C ASN A 21 16.04 -24.30 -20.66
N VAL A 22 16.71 -25.46 -20.70
CA VAL A 22 18.13 -25.57 -21.06
C VAL A 22 18.41 -25.04 -22.46
N ALA A 23 17.58 -25.39 -23.45
CA ALA A 23 17.78 -24.97 -24.83
C ALA A 23 17.66 -23.45 -25.00
N PHE A 24 16.77 -22.79 -24.25
CA PHE A 24 16.65 -21.34 -24.24
C PHE A 24 17.97 -20.67 -23.82
N PHE A 25 18.53 -21.08 -22.67
CA PHE A 25 19.77 -20.50 -22.16
C PHE A 25 20.99 -20.92 -22.98
N GLN A 26 20.99 -22.13 -23.56
CA GLN A 26 22.04 -22.52 -24.49
C GLN A 26 22.08 -21.59 -25.71
N ASN A 27 20.92 -21.31 -26.31
CA ASN A 27 20.85 -20.42 -27.47
C ASN A 27 21.08 -18.94 -27.10
N LYS A 28 20.57 -18.49 -25.95
CA LYS A 28 20.68 -17.08 -25.53
C LYS A 28 22.04 -16.73 -24.92
N ILE A 29 22.79 -17.68 -24.39
CA ILE A 29 24.07 -17.40 -23.72
C ILE A 29 25.24 -17.99 -24.50
N PHE A 30 25.23 -19.28 -24.82
CA PHE A 30 26.39 -19.92 -25.44
C PHE A 30 26.41 -19.79 -26.97
N ASN A 31 25.24 -19.83 -27.62
CA ASN A 31 25.12 -19.64 -29.08
C ASN A 31 24.68 -18.20 -29.44
N ALA A 32 24.92 -17.23 -28.55
CA ALA A 32 24.55 -15.85 -28.80
C ALA A 32 25.41 -15.27 -29.95
N PRO A 33 24.84 -14.40 -30.81
CA PRO A 33 25.63 -13.76 -31.87
C PRO A 33 26.84 -13.01 -31.30
N THR A 34 27.93 -12.98 -32.05
CA THR A 34 29.18 -12.35 -31.61
C THR A 34 28.94 -10.89 -31.17
N GLY A 35 29.47 -10.53 -30.00
CA GLY A 35 29.35 -9.18 -29.45
C GLY A 35 28.02 -8.86 -28.75
N THR A 36 27.02 -9.75 -28.73
CA THR A 36 25.76 -9.45 -28.04
C THR A 36 25.85 -9.53 -26.52
N LEU A 37 26.89 -10.18 -26.00
CA LEU A 37 27.14 -10.38 -24.57
C LEU A 37 28.35 -9.59 -24.05
N SER A 38 29.04 -8.82 -24.91
CA SER A 38 30.33 -8.21 -24.59
C SER A 38 30.21 -6.98 -23.69
N VAL A 39 29.09 -6.27 -23.76
CA VAL A 39 28.84 -5.04 -23.00
C VAL A 39 27.39 -4.98 -22.50
N GLN A 40 27.19 -4.40 -21.33
CA GLN A 40 25.90 -4.42 -20.61
C GLN A 40 24.73 -3.87 -21.44
N ASN A 41 24.92 -2.74 -22.11
CA ASN A 41 23.85 -2.10 -22.89
C ASN A 41 23.38 -2.94 -24.10
N VAL A 42 24.29 -3.70 -24.72
CA VAL A 42 23.95 -4.62 -25.82
C VAL A 42 23.28 -5.87 -25.26
N PHE A 43 23.78 -6.38 -24.13
CA PHE A 43 23.16 -7.50 -23.42
C PHE A 43 21.72 -7.19 -23.01
N ASP A 44 21.47 -6.02 -22.40
CA ASP A 44 20.14 -5.60 -21.94
C ASP A 44 19.13 -5.57 -23.11
N LYS A 45 19.56 -5.05 -24.27
CA LYS A 45 18.72 -5.01 -25.49
C LYS A 45 18.44 -6.39 -26.07
N TYR A 46 19.41 -7.31 -25.97
CA TYR A 46 19.33 -8.66 -26.52
C TYR A 46 18.55 -9.63 -25.63
N PHE A 47 18.82 -9.62 -24.32
CA PHE A 47 18.23 -10.52 -23.34
C PHE A 47 16.85 -10.05 -22.87
N ARG A 48 16.62 -8.74 -22.78
CA ARG A 48 15.34 -8.09 -22.39
C ARG A 48 14.76 -8.48 -21.02
N GLY A 49 15.49 -9.27 -20.24
CA GLY A 49 15.12 -9.68 -18.90
C GLY A 49 14.23 -10.93 -18.85
N LEU A 50 13.73 -11.22 -17.65
CA LEU A 50 12.85 -12.35 -17.38
C LEU A 50 11.43 -11.84 -17.14
N TYR A 51 10.46 -12.52 -17.73
CA TYR A 51 9.05 -12.27 -17.51
C TYR A 51 8.42 -13.51 -16.87
N PHE A 52 7.84 -13.32 -15.70
CA PHE A 52 7.14 -14.38 -14.97
C PHE A 52 5.65 -14.06 -15.01
N LYS A 53 4.89 -14.89 -15.71
CA LYS A 53 3.43 -14.93 -15.58
C LYS A 53 3.08 -16.03 -14.58
N VAL A 54 2.41 -15.63 -13.50
CA VAL A 54 2.01 -16.55 -12.43
C VAL A 54 0.50 -16.45 -12.30
N GLU A 55 -0.16 -17.60 -12.34
CA GLU A 55 -1.59 -17.73 -12.13
C GLU A 55 -1.87 -18.91 -11.20
N GLN A 56 -3.08 -18.94 -10.64
CA GLN A 56 -3.52 -20.07 -9.84
C GLN A 56 -3.57 -21.32 -10.72
N SER A 57 -2.90 -22.39 -10.28
CA SER A 57 -2.92 -23.68 -10.96
C SER A 57 -4.08 -24.52 -10.42
N GLY A 58 -5.08 -24.80 -11.27
CA GLY A 58 -6.24 -25.62 -10.89
C GLY A 58 -7.18 -24.94 -9.90
N ALA A 59 -7.89 -25.74 -9.09
CA ALA A 59 -8.93 -25.27 -8.17
C ALA A 59 -8.43 -25.03 -6.73
N ASP A 60 -7.19 -25.43 -6.41
CA ASP A 60 -6.65 -25.31 -5.06
C ASP A 60 -6.45 -23.85 -4.67
N LYS A 61 -6.74 -23.51 -3.41
CA LYS A 61 -6.49 -22.18 -2.87
C LYS A 61 -5.00 -21.86 -3.00
N GLY A 62 -4.65 -21.00 -3.94
CA GLY A 62 -3.27 -20.56 -4.16
C GLY A 62 -2.81 -19.59 -3.07
N SER A 63 -1.49 -19.51 -2.88
CA SER A 63 -0.85 -18.50 -2.03
C SER A 63 -0.07 -17.52 -2.90
N LEU A 64 -0.18 -16.22 -2.60
CA LEU A 64 0.62 -15.21 -3.26
C LEU A 64 1.99 -15.11 -2.60
N ALA A 65 3.05 -15.32 -3.38
CA ALA A 65 4.42 -15.14 -2.93
C ALA A 65 4.97 -13.78 -3.35
N VAL A 66 5.30 -12.92 -2.38
CA VAL A 66 6.01 -11.66 -2.64
C VAL A 66 7.51 -11.94 -2.66
N ILE A 67 8.04 -12.24 -3.86
CA ILE A 67 9.42 -12.70 -4.04
C ILE A 67 10.37 -11.51 -4.23
N ASN A 68 11.46 -11.51 -3.46
CA ASN A 68 12.56 -10.56 -3.66
C ASN A 68 13.49 -11.02 -4.80
N PHE A 69 13.15 -10.69 -6.03
CA PHE A 69 13.95 -11.04 -7.21
C PHE A 69 15.36 -10.45 -7.20
N LYS A 70 15.64 -9.37 -6.46
CA LYS A 70 17.00 -8.81 -6.36
C LYS A 70 17.99 -9.77 -5.68
N LYS A 71 17.50 -10.74 -4.91
CA LYS A 71 18.31 -11.81 -4.30
C LYS A 71 18.36 -13.08 -5.16
N GLY A 72 17.67 -13.09 -6.30
CA GLY A 72 17.61 -14.24 -7.21
C GLY A 72 18.87 -14.36 -8.08
N THR A 73 19.18 -15.59 -8.47
CA THR A 73 20.25 -15.90 -9.41
C THR A 73 19.80 -16.97 -10.40
N ILE A 74 20.36 -16.93 -11.61
CA ILE A 74 20.29 -18.01 -12.59
C ILE A 74 21.65 -18.71 -12.58
N THR A 75 21.67 -19.98 -12.20
CA THR A 75 22.89 -20.79 -12.18
C THR A 75 22.91 -21.72 -13.38
N ILE A 76 23.82 -21.47 -14.31
CA ILE A 76 24.02 -22.28 -15.51
C ILE A 76 25.25 -23.15 -15.27
N LYS A 77 25.06 -24.47 -15.20
CA LYS A 77 26.14 -25.45 -15.13
C LYS A 77 26.42 -25.97 -16.54
N TYR A 78 27.68 -25.94 -16.96
CA TYR A 78 28.10 -26.36 -18.29
C TYR A 78 29.45 -27.08 -18.23
N LYS A 79 29.83 -27.74 -19.33
CA LYS A 79 31.15 -28.33 -19.51
C LYS A 79 31.89 -27.56 -20.58
N GLU A 80 33.13 -27.20 -20.29
CA GLU A 80 34.05 -26.52 -21.21
C GLU A 80 35.13 -27.52 -21.64
N ASP A 81 35.51 -27.50 -22.90
CA ASP A 81 36.65 -28.28 -23.39
C ASP A 81 37.95 -27.56 -22.95
N SER A 82 38.63 -28.11 -21.94
CA SER A 82 39.91 -27.58 -21.41
C SER A 82 41.13 -28.01 -22.23
N SER A 83 40.95 -28.97 -23.14
CA SER A 83 41.92 -29.43 -24.12
C SER A 83 41.14 -29.96 -25.32
N THR A 84 41.62 -29.73 -26.54
CA THR A 84 41.01 -30.21 -27.78
C THR A 84 41.63 -31.52 -28.26
N THR A 85 42.84 -31.88 -27.81
CA THR A 85 43.53 -33.12 -28.19
C THR A 85 44.39 -33.65 -27.03
N PRO A 86 43.95 -34.67 -26.25
CA PRO A 86 42.61 -35.26 -26.26
C PRO A 86 41.54 -34.29 -25.75
N VAL A 87 40.28 -34.52 -26.11
CA VAL A 87 39.15 -33.72 -25.61
C VAL A 87 38.98 -33.98 -24.11
N THR A 88 39.29 -33.00 -23.29
CA THR A 88 39.08 -33.05 -21.84
C THR A 88 38.01 -32.03 -21.46
N ARG A 89 36.98 -32.46 -20.74
CA ARG A 89 35.87 -31.59 -20.32
C ARG A 89 35.91 -31.31 -18.83
N VAL A 90 35.87 -30.03 -18.48
CA VAL A 90 35.81 -29.56 -17.10
C VAL A 90 34.46 -28.95 -16.79
N GLU A 91 33.93 -29.24 -15.60
CA GLU A 91 32.68 -28.63 -15.15
C GLU A 91 32.90 -27.17 -14.78
N LYS A 92 32.02 -26.31 -15.27
CA LYS A 92 32.02 -24.87 -15.04
C LYS A 92 30.64 -24.41 -14.63
N THR A 93 30.60 -23.29 -13.92
CA THR A 93 29.37 -22.65 -13.48
C THR A 93 29.41 -21.18 -13.86
N LEU A 94 28.34 -20.73 -14.52
CA LEU A 94 28.08 -19.32 -14.79
C LEU A 94 26.88 -18.90 -13.94
N ILE A 95 27.03 -17.82 -13.18
CA ILE A 95 25.98 -17.26 -12.33
C ILE A 95 25.56 -15.91 -12.92
N LEU A 96 24.28 -15.79 -13.29
CA LEU A 96 23.68 -14.52 -13.67
C LEU A 96 22.90 -13.97 -12.48
N ASN A 97 23.32 -12.82 -11.97
CA ASN A 97 22.60 -12.13 -10.90
C ASN A 97 21.37 -11.44 -11.47
N MET A 98 20.25 -11.48 -10.76
CA MET A 98 19.03 -10.75 -11.12
C MET A 98 19.09 -9.30 -10.63
N SER A 99 20.20 -8.62 -10.93
CA SER A 99 20.43 -7.20 -10.62
C SER A 99 19.97 -6.35 -11.80
N GLY A 100 18.83 -5.66 -11.64
CA GLY A 100 18.27 -4.79 -12.69
C GLY A 100 16.98 -4.11 -12.24
N ALA A 101 16.35 -3.39 -13.16
CA ALA A 101 15.02 -2.83 -12.92
C ALA A 101 14.00 -3.97 -12.80
N THR A 102 13.18 -3.92 -11.76
CA THR A 102 12.09 -4.88 -11.52
C THR A 102 10.77 -4.14 -11.50
N ALA A 103 9.79 -4.66 -12.21
CA ALA A 103 8.41 -4.18 -12.14
C ALA A 103 7.49 -5.37 -11.81
N SER A 104 6.56 -5.15 -10.89
CA SER A 104 5.46 -6.08 -10.64
C SER A 104 4.24 -5.56 -11.38
N LEU A 105 3.75 -6.32 -12.34
CA LEU A 105 2.49 -6.07 -13.02
C LEU A 105 1.44 -6.94 -12.34
N LEU A 106 0.39 -6.29 -11.82
CA LEU A 106 -0.71 -6.96 -11.16
C LEU A 106 -1.91 -6.82 -12.09
N GLU A 107 -2.68 -7.90 -12.23
CA GLU A 107 -3.93 -7.95 -12.99
C GLU A 107 -4.93 -8.78 -12.19
N GLN A 108 -6.13 -8.23 -11.95
CA GLN A 108 -7.21 -8.96 -11.30
C GLN A 108 -8.07 -9.70 -12.33
N SER A 109 -8.01 -11.04 -12.34
CA SER A 109 -8.82 -11.87 -13.24
C SER A 109 -10.21 -12.20 -12.72
N ASN A 110 -10.44 -12.13 -11.40
CA ASN A 110 -11.72 -12.44 -10.75
C ASN A 110 -12.09 -11.33 -9.75
N PRO A 111 -12.61 -10.18 -10.20
CA PRO A 111 -13.07 -9.15 -9.29
C PRO A 111 -14.32 -9.60 -8.54
N ASN A 112 -14.38 -9.31 -7.23
CA ASN A 112 -15.58 -9.52 -6.44
C ASN A 112 -16.64 -8.48 -6.88
N THR A 113 -17.85 -8.94 -7.20
CA THR A 113 -18.93 -8.10 -7.73
C THR A 113 -19.39 -7.02 -6.76
N ASP A 114 -19.47 -7.34 -5.46
CA ASP A 114 -19.86 -6.40 -4.42
C ASP A 114 -18.82 -5.27 -4.33
N TYR A 115 -17.54 -5.63 -4.39
CA TYR A 115 -16.45 -4.68 -4.42
C TYR A 115 -16.56 -3.75 -5.63
N THR A 116 -16.73 -4.29 -6.84
CA THR A 116 -16.81 -3.46 -8.06
C THR A 116 -18.04 -2.58 -8.10
N SER A 117 -19.17 -3.06 -7.60
CA SER A 117 -20.43 -2.31 -7.55
C SER A 117 -20.32 -1.09 -6.64
N ILE A 118 -19.80 -1.29 -5.43
CA ILE A 118 -19.69 -0.24 -4.40
C ILE A 118 -18.61 0.77 -4.78
N THR A 119 -17.41 0.30 -5.18
CA THR A 119 -16.31 1.21 -5.56
C THR A 119 -16.57 1.96 -6.87
N GLY A 120 -17.42 1.42 -7.75
CA GLY A 120 -17.82 2.08 -9.00
C GLY A 120 -18.86 3.19 -8.82
N ASN A 121 -19.64 3.16 -7.73
CA ASN A 121 -20.77 4.08 -7.50
C ASN A 121 -20.79 4.63 -6.07
N PRO A 122 -19.74 5.35 -5.62
CA PRO A 122 -19.71 5.90 -4.27
C PRO A 122 -20.78 6.98 -4.07
N ASN A 123 -21.46 6.96 -2.93
CA ASN A 123 -22.38 8.03 -2.53
C ASN A 123 -21.59 9.24 -2.05
N ARG A 124 -21.40 10.21 -2.94
CA ARG A 124 -20.59 11.42 -2.69
C ARG A 124 -21.29 12.46 -1.84
N ASP A 125 -22.58 12.30 -1.55
CA ASP A 125 -23.38 13.28 -0.83
C ASP A 125 -23.56 12.92 0.63
N LEU A 126 -23.99 11.68 0.91
CA LEU A 126 -24.20 11.18 2.28
C LEU A 126 -23.03 10.33 2.78
N GLY A 127 -22.12 9.94 1.90
CA GLY A 127 -21.09 8.94 2.18
C GLY A 127 -21.61 7.51 2.07
N ASP A 128 -20.67 6.57 2.05
CA ASP A 128 -20.95 5.15 1.95
C ASP A 128 -21.10 4.50 3.34
N GLN A 129 -21.87 3.42 3.41
CA GLN A 129 -21.95 2.57 4.61
C GLN A 129 -20.70 1.72 4.81
N LYS A 130 -19.98 1.40 3.72
CA LYS A 130 -18.80 0.56 3.74
C LYS A 130 -17.71 1.15 2.86
N LEU A 131 -16.50 1.14 3.35
CA LEU A 131 -15.31 1.64 2.67
C LEU A 131 -14.41 0.46 2.33
N TYR A 132 -14.16 0.24 1.05
CA TYR A 132 -13.37 -0.88 0.56
C TYR A 132 -11.95 -0.42 0.26
N LEU A 133 -10.99 -0.87 1.07
CA LEU A 133 -9.57 -0.63 0.86
C LEU A 133 -8.93 -1.89 0.27
N LYS A 134 -8.11 -1.73 -0.76
CA LYS A 134 -7.36 -2.83 -1.37
C LYS A 134 -6.01 -2.31 -1.83
N GLY A 135 -4.95 -3.08 -1.61
CA GLY A 135 -3.66 -2.80 -2.24
C GLY A 135 -3.51 -3.48 -3.61
N GLY A 136 -2.30 -3.52 -4.15
CA GLY A 136 -2.05 -3.94 -5.53
C GLY A 136 -2.65 -2.96 -6.55
N GLU A 137 -3.47 -3.45 -7.50
CA GLU A 137 -4.25 -2.58 -8.42
C GLU A 137 -5.27 -1.71 -7.67
N GLY A 138 -5.72 -2.19 -6.51
CA GLY A 138 -6.20 -1.42 -5.37
C GLY A 138 -7.55 -0.69 -5.45
N SER A 139 -7.91 -0.12 -4.30
CA SER A 139 -8.98 0.86 -4.06
C SER A 139 -8.61 1.66 -2.81
N LEU A 140 -9.13 2.88 -2.75
CA LEU A 140 -8.95 3.80 -1.64
C LEU A 140 -10.32 4.34 -1.20
N ALA A 141 -10.40 4.79 0.05
CA ALA A 141 -11.52 5.57 0.52
C ALA A 141 -11.14 7.06 0.54
N VAL A 142 -12.08 7.92 0.15
CA VAL A 142 -11.92 9.37 0.25
C VAL A 142 -12.82 9.87 1.37
N LEU A 143 -12.26 10.66 2.27
CA LEU A 143 -12.94 11.22 3.43
C LEU A 143 -12.99 12.74 3.32
N GLU A 144 -14.11 13.29 3.77
CA GLU A 144 -14.28 14.72 4.04
C GLU A 144 -14.58 14.84 5.54
N LEU A 145 -13.76 15.61 6.27
CA LEU A 145 -13.79 15.61 7.75
C LEU A 145 -15.02 16.29 8.35
N PHE A 146 -15.59 17.27 7.65
CA PHE A 146 -16.67 18.12 8.14
C PHE A 146 -17.85 18.07 7.18
N GLU A 147 -19.03 18.42 7.68
CA GLU A 147 -20.21 18.54 6.83
C GLU A 147 -20.03 19.59 5.73
N LYS A 148 -20.70 19.40 4.58
CA LYS A 148 -20.69 20.34 3.45
C LYS A 148 -21.48 21.63 3.72
N LYS A 149 -22.12 21.73 4.87
CA LYS A 149 -22.94 22.88 5.26
C LYS A 149 -22.05 24.09 5.53
N ASP A 150 -22.30 25.17 4.79
CA ASP A 150 -21.63 26.47 4.88
C ASP A 150 -22.71 27.55 4.73
N LEU A 151 -23.33 27.90 5.85
CA LEU A 151 -24.36 28.92 5.97
C LEU A 151 -23.89 30.11 6.81
N ILE A 152 -22.84 29.92 7.63
CA ILE A 152 -22.31 30.92 8.55
C ILE A 152 -20.82 31.12 8.32
N GLY A 153 -20.33 32.29 8.71
CA GLY A 153 -18.91 32.57 8.83
C GLY A 153 -18.67 33.62 9.91
N TYR A 154 -17.41 33.94 10.23
CA TYR A 154 -17.10 35.00 11.19
C TYR A 154 -16.02 35.95 10.64
N ASP A 155 -16.20 37.25 10.86
CA ASP A 155 -15.17 38.25 10.55
C ASP A 155 -14.02 38.23 11.60
N ALA A 156 -12.99 39.04 11.39
CA ALA A 156 -11.84 39.14 12.31
C ALA A 156 -12.22 39.63 13.73
N ASN A 157 -13.36 40.32 13.88
CA ASN A 157 -13.90 40.76 15.16
C ASN A 157 -14.83 39.70 15.77
N GLY A 158 -15.07 38.60 15.05
CA GLY A 158 -15.90 37.50 15.44
C GLY A 158 -17.40 37.77 15.31
N ASN A 159 -17.82 38.73 14.50
CA ASN A 159 -19.23 38.93 14.18
C ASN A 159 -19.69 37.89 13.17
N LEU A 160 -20.94 37.44 13.30
CA LEU A 160 -21.53 36.52 12.34
C LEU A 160 -21.60 37.18 10.96
N THR A 161 -21.13 36.44 9.97
CA THR A 161 -21.21 36.75 8.54
C THR A 161 -21.90 35.58 7.84
N GLY A 162 -22.10 35.69 6.53
CA GLY A 162 -22.65 34.62 5.71
C GLY A 162 -21.61 33.56 5.32
N PRO A 163 -21.95 32.69 4.34
CA PRO A 163 -21.07 31.63 3.86
C PRO A 163 -19.69 32.14 3.43
N ASN A 164 -18.64 31.38 3.73
CA ASN A 164 -17.24 31.77 3.50
C ASN A 164 -16.37 30.68 2.85
N ASN A 165 -16.97 29.59 2.37
CA ASN A 165 -16.31 28.37 1.86
C ASN A 165 -15.59 27.54 2.94
N VAL A 166 -16.04 27.65 4.19
CA VAL A 166 -15.59 26.85 5.33
C VAL A 166 -16.84 26.16 5.91
N SER A 167 -16.69 24.93 6.37
CA SER A 167 -17.81 24.24 7.02
C SER A 167 -18.22 24.97 8.29
N ASP A 168 -19.54 25.06 8.54
CA ASP A 168 -20.13 25.63 9.77
C ASP A 168 -19.48 25.05 11.03
N GLU A 169 -19.11 23.77 11.02
CA GLU A 169 -18.46 23.09 12.14
C GLU A 169 -17.07 23.66 12.41
N LEU A 170 -16.26 23.83 11.36
CA LEU A 170 -14.91 24.35 11.46
C LEU A 170 -14.93 25.84 11.84
N ASP A 171 -15.88 26.62 11.33
CA ASP A 171 -16.04 28.01 11.72
C ASP A 171 -16.42 28.18 13.19
N LYS A 172 -17.30 27.31 13.71
CA LYS A 172 -17.59 27.28 15.15
C LYS A 172 -16.35 26.96 15.97
N MET A 173 -15.55 25.96 15.57
CA MET A 173 -14.30 25.62 16.26
C MET A 173 -13.30 26.78 16.29
N ARG A 174 -13.19 27.51 15.17
CA ARG A 174 -12.34 28.71 15.04
C ARG A 174 -12.83 29.85 15.92
N LYS A 175 -14.13 30.15 15.87
CA LYS A 175 -14.77 31.21 16.65
C LYS A 175 -14.68 30.97 18.15
N GLU A 176 -14.89 29.73 18.58
CA GLU A 176 -14.74 29.33 19.99
C GLU A 176 -13.27 29.19 20.42
N GLY A 177 -12.30 29.34 19.51
CA GLY A 177 -10.87 29.31 19.82
C GLY A 177 -10.40 27.98 20.41
N TRP A 178 -10.96 26.84 19.96
CA TRP A 178 -10.66 25.53 20.54
C TRP A 178 -9.16 25.21 20.52
N LEU A 179 -8.63 24.85 21.69
CA LEU A 179 -7.26 24.36 21.82
C LEU A 179 -7.24 22.85 21.66
N ILE A 180 -6.90 22.39 20.45
CA ILE A 180 -6.88 20.96 20.10
C ILE A 180 -5.73 20.24 20.81
N ASN A 181 -6.08 19.35 21.74
CA ASN A 181 -5.15 18.53 22.51
C ASN A 181 -4.83 17.22 21.79
N ASP A 182 -5.85 16.54 21.30
CA ASP A 182 -5.73 15.30 20.53
C ASP A 182 -6.86 15.18 19.51
N ALA A 183 -6.60 14.61 18.34
CA ALA A 183 -7.63 14.32 17.35
C ALA A 183 -7.32 13.04 16.57
N ASN A 184 -8.33 12.18 16.44
CA ASN A 184 -8.17 10.84 15.90
C ASN A 184 -9.31 10.46 14.95
N LEU A 185 -8.98 9.66 13.93
CA LEU A 185 -9.96 8.93 13.13
C LEU A 185 -9.96 7.47 13.54
N ILE A 186 -11.13 6.95 13.92
CA ILE A 186 -11.33 5.56 14.31
C ILE A 186 -12.08 4.82 13.21
N PHE A 187 -11.44 3.79 12.67
CA PHE A 187 -12.00 2.94 11.63
C PHE A 187 -12.30 1.56 12.20
N HIS A 188 -13.55 1.13 12.15
CA HIS A 188 -13.92 -0.23 12.54
C HIS A 188 -14.00 -1.15 11.33
N ILE A 189 -13.53 -2.38 11.49
CA ILE A 189 -13.53 -3.40 10.44
C ILE A 189 -14.88 -4.11 10.41
N ASP A 190 -15.48 -4.24 9.23
CA ASP A 190 -16.65 -5.08 8.99
C ASP A 190 -16.23 -6.56 8.91
N ALA A 191 -16.00 -7.15 10.07
CA ALA A 191 -15.61 -8.54 10.23
C ALA A 191 -16.61 -9.52 9.58
N LYS A 192 -17.91 -9.17 9.54
CA LYS A 192 -18.96 -10.02 8.93
C LYS A 192 -18.75 -10.14 7.43
N THR A 193 -18.45 -9.03 6.75
CA THR A 193 -18.19 -9.04 5.30
C THR A 193 -16.80 -9.57 4.98
N MET A 194 -15.80 -9.30 5.85
CA MET A 194 -14.44 -9.82 5.70
C MET A 194 -14.36 -11.35 5.82
N LYS A 195 -15.27 -11.99 6.55
CA LYS A 195 -15.29 -13.45 6.78
C LYS A 195 -13.91 -13.93 7.26
N ASP A 196 -13.25 -14.82 6.53
CA ASP A 196 -11.93 -15.39 6.86
C ASP A 196 -10.77 -14.68 6.16
N SER A 197 -11.01 -13.52 5.54
CA SER A 197 -9.97 -12.78 4.84
C SER A 197 -8.99 -12.12 5.83
N TYR A 198 -7.71 -12.16 5.50
CA TYR A 198 -6.66 -11.52 6.30
C TYR A 198 -6.75 -10.00 6.20
N GLU A 199 -6.67 -9.33 7.34
CA GLU A 199 -6.61 -7.89 7.40
C GLU A 199 -5.17 -7.38 7.23
N PRO A 200 -4.95 -6.26 6.51
CA PRO A 200 -3.65 -5.61 6.45
C PRO A 200 -3.26 -5.11 7.83
N ASP A 201 -1.99 -5.29 8.21
CA ASP A 201 -1.50 -4.88 9.52
C ASP A 201 -1.50 -3.34 9.70
N ARG A 202 -1.59 -2.57 8.60
CA ARG A 202 -1.57 -1.11 8.65
C ARG A 202 -2.32 -0.42 7.51
N ILE A 203 -2.97 0.70 7.83
CA ILE A 203 -3.51 1.66 6.87
C ILE A 203 -2.71 2.97 6.88
N TYR A 204 -2.86 3.75 5.81
CA TYR A 204 -2.20 5.03 5.60
C TYR A 204 -3.21 6.10 5.21
N LEU A 205 -3.13 7.25 5.86
CA LEU A 205 -3.94 8.44 5.61
C LEU A 205 -3.06 9.52 4.98
N TYR A 206 -3.56 10.19 3.94
CA TYR A 206 -2.83 11.23 3.24
C TYR A 206 -3.74 12.33 2.71
N ASP A 207 -3.15 13.45 2.29
CA ASP A 207 -3.87 14.52 1.61
C ASP A 207 -4.14 14.08 0.17
N TYR A 208 -5.38 13.68 -0.09
CA TYR A 208 -5.83 13.22 -1.39
C TYR A 208 -5.96 14.35 -2.40
N THR A 209 -6.27 15.56 -1.93
CA THR A 209 -6.44 16.74 -2.79
C THR A 209 -5.11 17.10 -3.45
N ASN A 210 -4.02 17.05 -2.67
CA ASN A 210 -2.69 17.48 -3.11
C ASN A 210 -1.72 16.32 -3.41
N ASN A 211 -2.14 15.06 -3.20
CA ASN A 211 -1.32 13.86 -3.35
C ASN A 211 -0.01 13.92 -2.53
N THR A 212 -0.14 14.26 -1.25
CA THR A 212 0.99 14.42 -0.34
C THR A 212 0.68 13.87 1.06
N THR A 213 1.71 13.71 1.89
CA THR A 213 1.55 13.35 3.30
C THR A 213 0.90 14.49 4.10
N ILE A 214 0.04 14.17 5.06
CA ILE A 214 -0.41 15.15 6.06
C ILE A 214 0.67 15.43 7.11
N LEU A 215 0.55 16.55 7.82
CA LEU A 215 1.53 17.01 8.82
C LEU A 215 1.85 15.93 9.88
N ASP A 216 0.82 15.22 10.35
CA ASP A 216 0.97 14.20 11.40
C ASP A 216 1.87 13.02 11.01
N TYR A 217 2.08 12.77 9.71
CA TYR A 217 3.00 11.75 9.22
C TYR A 217 4.44 11.98 9.72
N TYR A 218 4.83 13.24 9.94
CA TYR A 218 6.19 13.60 10.35
C TYR A 218 6.42 13.56 11.86
N LEU A 219 5.39 13.29 12.67
CA LEU A 219 5.53 13.25 14.13
C LEU A 219 6.35 12.06 14.61
N GLY A 220 6.33 10.95 13.89
CA GLY A 220 7.13 9.77 14.20
C GLY A 220 8.45 9.74 13.42
N ALA A 221 9.52 9.27 14.09
CA ALA A 221 10.78 8.96 13.42
C ALA A 221 10.60 7.78 12.45
N SER A 222 11.36 7.81 11.36
CA SER A 222 11.56 6.62 10.54
C SER A 222 12.50 5.66 11.26
N THR A 223 12.16 4.37 11.25
CA THR A 223 12.99 3.32 11.86
C THR A 223 13.36 2.26 10.82
N ALA A 224 14.43 1.50 11.10
CA ALA A 224 14.85 0.38 10.25
C ALA A 224 13.80 -0.73 10.19
N ASN A 225 13.03 -0.92 11.27
CA ASN A 225 11.88 -1.82 11.27
C ASN A 225 10.63 -1.07 10.78
N LYS A 226 10.23 -1.31 9.54
CA LYS A 226 9.03 -0.70 8.94
C LYS A 226 7.76 -0.82 9.78
N ASN A 227 7.63 -1.87 10.61
CA ASN A 227 6.47 -2.09 11.46
C ASN A 227 6.44 -1.12 12.66
N THR A 228 7.57 -0.56 13.08
CA THR A 228 7.64 0.44 14.17
C THR A 228 7.90 1.86 13.67
N SER A 229 8.09 2.03 12.36
CA SER A 229 8.32 3.33 11.75
C SER A 229 7.07 4.21 11.86
N LYS A 230 7.26 5.53 12.04
CA LYS A 230 6.17 6.51 12.13
C LYS A 230 5.11 6.14 13.18
N TYR A 231 5.53 5.61 14.33
CA TYR A 231 4.61 5.03 15.31
C TYR A 231 3.53 6.02 15.78
N LEU A 232 3.89 7.31 15.97
CA LEU A 232 2.96 8.37 16.37
C LEU A 232 1.92 8.71 15.31
N PHE A 233 2.09 8.28 14.06
CA PHE A 233 1.08 8.51 13.03
C PHE A 233 -0.09 7.50 13.12
N GLY A 234 0.15 6.36 13.76
CA GLY A 234 -0.86 5.32 13.94
C GLY A 234 -1.09 4.46 12.70
N GLY A 235 -2.35 4.06 12.49
CA GLY A 235 -2.80 3.21 11.40
C GLY A 235 -2.63 1.73 11.63
N TYR A 236 -2.20 1.31 12.82
CA TYR A 236 -1.97 -0.09 13.17
C TYR A 236 -3.27 -0.86 13.37
N LEU A 237 -3.27 -2.11 12.91
CA LEU A 237 -4.34 -3.05 13.14
C LEU A 237 -4.44 -3.40 14.62
N THR A 238 -5.58 -3.05 15.23
CA THR A 238 -5.96 -3.56 16.54
C THR A 238 -6.66 -4.91 16.37
N LYS A 239 -6.15 -5.95 17.04
CA LYS A 239 -6.72 -7.30 16.98
C LYS A 239 -7.51 -7.62 18.26
N ASN A 240 -8.57 -8.40 18.12
CA ASN A 240 -9.27 -9.01 19.23
C ASN A 240 -8.33 -9.99 19.95
N GLY A 241 -8.25 -9.90 21.29
CA GLY A 241 -7.33 -10.70 22.10
C GLY A 241 -7.53 -12.21 21.98
N THR A 242 -8.78 -12.65 21.77
CA THR A 242 -9.17 -14.07 21.74
C THR A 242 -9.14 -14.63 20.33
N LEU A 243 -9.86 -14.01 19.40
CA LEU A 243 -9.99 -14.50 18.03
C LEU A 243 -8.78 -14.18 17.15
N LYS A 244 -7.89 -13.29 17.62
CA LYS A 244 -6.73 -12.76 16.87
C LYS A 244 -7.10 -12.12 15.52
N ARG A 245 -8.38 -11.73 15.34
CA ARG A 245 -8.90 -11.05 14.15
C ARG A 245 -8.86 -9.54 14.30
N GLY A 246 -8.75 -8.84 13.17
CA GLY A 246 -8.79 -7.39 13.12
C GLY A 246 -10.11 -6.80 13.64
N VAL A 247 -10.03 -5.71 14.39
CA VAL A 247 -11.20 -5.00 14.94
C VAL A 247 -11.25 -3.56 14.45
N SER A 248 -10.11 -2.86 14.46
CA SER A 248 -10.08 -1.44 14.11
C SER A 248 -8.69 -0.94 13.74
N TYR A 249 -8.66 0.27 13.19
CA TYR A 249 -7.48 1.10 13.01
C TYR A 249 -7.72 2.47 13.64
N LYS A 250 -6.65 3.11 14.14
CA LYS A 250 -6.69 4.48 14.69
C LYS A 250 -5.62 5.32 14.01
N MET A 251 -6.02 6.42 13.38
CA MET A 251 -5.10 7.42 12.79
C MET A 251 -5.06 8.67 13.65
N ASN A 252 -3.86 9.18 13.91
CA ASN A 252 -3.67 10.43 14.64
C ASN A 252 -3.60 11.59 13.63
N ILE A 253 -4.47 12.60 13.79
CA ILE A 253 -4.57 13.78 12.91
C ILE A 253 -4.59 15.09 13.70
N THR A 254 -4.06 15.05 14.92
CA THR A 254 -4.06 16.15 15.88
C THR A 254 -3.51 17.44 15.29
N ASN A 255 -2.37 17.39 14.60
CA ASN A 255 -1.77 18.59 14.02
C ASN A 255 -2.47 19.06 12.75
N HIS A 256 -3.04 18.14 11.96
CA HIS A 256 -3.90 18.49 10.85
C HIS A 256 -5.12 19.30 11.32
N ILE A 257 -5.86 18.80 12.32
CA ILE A 257 -7.01 19.52 12.89
C ILE A 257 -6.57 20.83 13.56
N ARG A 258 -5.45 20.81 14.30
CA ARG A 258 -4.90 22.03 14.94
C ARG A 258 -4.56 23.10 13.90
N ASN A 259 -4.01 22.73 12.75
CA ASN A 259 -3.72 23.67 11.67
C ASN A 259 -5.01 24.25 11.09
N LEU A 260 -6.03 23.42 10.85
CA LEU A 260 -7.34 23.87 10.35
C LEU A 260 -8.03 24.86 11.30
N VAL A 261 -7.93 24.63 12.62
CA VAL A 261 -8.55 25.49 13.62
C VAL A 261 -7.75 26.76 13.89
N LYS A 262 -6.41 26.70 13.93
CA LYS A 262 -5.58 27.86 14.28
C LYS A 262 -5.31 28.83 13.14
N ASN A 263 -5.34 28.36 11.89
CA ASN A 263 -5.02 29.18 10.73
C ASN A 263 -6.28 29.46 9.91
N SER A 264 -6.69 30.73 9.83
CA SER A 264 -7.89 31.17 9.09
C SER A 264 -7.83 30.81 7.60
N GLU A 265 -6.63 30.82 7.01
CA GLU A 265 -6.40 30.55 5.59
C GLU A 265 -6.32 29.05 5.27
N ALA A 266 -6.22 28.18 6.29
CA ALA A 266 -6.15 26.75 6.07
C ALA A 266 -7.50 26.22 5.58
N LYS A 267 -7.51 25.56 4.43
CA LYS A 267 -8.70 24.93 3.87
C LYS A 267 -8.73 23.45 4.22
N ASN A 268 -9.92 22.92 4.51
CA ASN A 268 -10.10 21.49 4.64
C ASN A 268 -9.74 20.81 3.30
N VAL A 269 -9.06 19.67 3.37
CA VAL A 269 -8.71 18.86 2.21
C VAL A 269 -9.40 17.52 2.32
N LYS A 270 -9.69 16.92 1.17
CA LYS A 270 -10.10 15.52 1.14
C LYS A 270 -8.93 14.64 1.59
N LEU A 271 -9.20 13.67 2.43
CA LEU A 271 -8.21 12.72 2.92
C LEU A 271 -8.38 11.38 2.23
N GLY A 272 -7.28 10.79 1.78
CA GLY A 272 -7.25 9.46 1.18
C GLY A 272 -6.84 8.43 2.21
N VAL A 273 -7.56 7.31 2.28
CA VAL A 273 -7.20 6.15 3.10
C VAL A 273 -6.86 4.99 2.19
N VAL A 274 -5.71 4.37 2.42
CA VAL A 274 -5.24 3.18 1.69
C VAL A 274 -4.62 2.19 2.66
N VAL A 275 -4.43 0.95 2.21
CA VAL A 275 -3.52 0.01 2.91
C VAL A 275 -2.07 0.44 2.70
N THR A 276 -1.14 0.00 3.55
CA THR A 276 0.28 0.27 3.36
C THR A 276 1.16 -0.87 3.84
N GLU A 277 2.23 -1.17 3.10
CA GLU A 277 3.21 -2.19 3.47
C GLU A 277 4.41 -1.62 4.24
N ASP A 278 4.72 -0.35 4.03
CA ASP A 278 5.89 0.31 4.62
C ASP A 278 5.72 1.83 4.68
N MET A 279 5.59 2.35 5.90
CA MET A 279 5.39 3.77 6.18
C MET A 279 6.66 4.61 6.01
N ASN A 280 7.80 4.04 5.58
CA ASN A 280 8.98 4.83 5.23
C ASN A 280 8.92 5.40 3.80
N PHE A 281 8.09 4.83 2.92
CA PHE A 281 7.95 5.30 1.54
C PHE A 281 6.80 6.32 1.43
N ALA A 282 7.10 7.58 1.73
CA ALA A 282 6.19 8.71 1.56
C ALA A 282 5.92 9.08 0.08
N GLU A 283 6.70 8.52 -0.85
CA GLU A 283 6.66 8.92 -2.24
C GLU A 283 5.37 8.46 -2.95
N PHE A 284 4.82 9.35 -3.77
CA PHE A 284 3.68 9.07 -4.63
C PHE A 284 4.18 8.73 -6.04
N LYS A 285 3.53 7.76 -6.69
CA LYS A 285 3.81 7.39 -8.08
C LYS A 285 2.60 7.61 -8.95
N MET A 286 2.84 7.96 -10.21
CA MET A 286 1.78 8.09 -11.21
C MET A 286 1.24 6.72 -11.58
N LEU A 287 -0.08 6.63 -11.70
CA LEU A 287 -0.74 5.44 -12.21
C LEU A 287 -0.59 5.39 -13.73
N LYS A 288 -0.28 4.21 -14.27
CA LYS A 288 -0.24 3.98 -15.73
C LYS A 288 -1.60 4.28 -16.37
N THR A 289 -2.68 3.94 -15.67
CA THR A 289 -4.08 4.11 -16.08
C THR A 289 -4.81 4.98 -15.05
N GLY A 290 -4.30 6.20 -14.82
CA GLY A 290 -5.00 7.19 -14.00
C GLY A 290 -6.36 7.59 -14.60
N ASN A 291 -7.25 8.12 -13.78
CA ASN A 291 -8.55 8.66 -14.18
C ASN A 291 -8.81 10.04 -13.54
N ALA A 292 -9.99 10.62 -13.78
CA ALA A 292 -10.36 11.94 -13.26
C ALA A 292 -10.38 12.05 -11.72
N PHE A 293 -10.44 10.92 -11.02
CA PHE A 293 -10.45 10.88 -9.56
C PHE A 293 -9.07 10.56 -9.00
N ILE A 294 -8.27 9.71 -9.66
CA ILE A 294 -6.95 9.35 -9.16
C ILE A 294 -5.93 9.25 -10.29
N SER A 295 -4.88 10.06 -10.19
CA SER A 295 -3.72 10.03 -11.08
C SER A 295 -2.44 9.55 -10.40
N LYS A 296 -2.40 9.60 -9.06
CA LYS A 296 -1.25 9.23 -8.25
C LYS A 296 -1.70 8.43 -7.03
N ALA A 297 -0.85 7.53 -6.56
CA ALA A 297 -1.07 6.79 -5.33
C ALA A 297 0.22 6.73 -4.49
N PRO A 298 0.11 6.60 -3.16
CA PRO A 298 1.26 6.28 -2.32
C PRO A 298 1.93 4.99 -2.80
N LYS A 299 3.25 4.99 -3.01
CA LYS A 299 3.95 3.79 -3.49
C LYS A 299 3.75 2.58 -2.57
N ALA A 300 3.70 2.81 -1.27
CA ALA A 300 3.56 1.74 -0.29
C ALA A 300 2.18 1.05 -0.32
N SER A 301 1.16 1.66 -0.94
CA SER A 301 -0.19 1.07 -1.00
C SER A 301 -0.30 -0.08 -1.99
N VAL A 302 0.47 -0.02 -3.09
CA VAL A 302 0.46 -1.10 -4.11
C VAL A 302 1.32 -2.30 -3.70
N MET A 303 2.15 -2.15 -2.65
CA MET A 303 3.06 -3.20 -2.17
C MET A 303 2.38 -4.25 -1.30
N ASN A 304 1.24 -3.91 -0.69
CA ASN A 304 0.46 -4.84 0.13
C ASN A 304 -0.64 -5.48 -0.74
N PRO A 305 -0.77 -6.82 -0.81
CA PRO A 305 -1.80 -7.46 -1.62
C PRO A 305 -3.15 -7.59 -0.91
N LEU A 306 -3.21 -7.30 0.38
CA LEU A 306 -4.41 -7.46 1.20
C LEU A 306 -5.36 -6.27 1.03
N GLY A 307 -6.57 -6.47 1.53
CA GLY A 307 -7.61 -5.45 1.60
C GLY A 307 -8.38 -5.55 2.90
N THR A 308 -9.14 -4.51 3.21
CA THR A 308 -10.03 -4.47 4.37
C THR A 308 -11.29 -3.70 4.04
N ILE A 309 -12.38 -4.09 4.71
CA ILE A 309 -13.68 -3.43 4.59
C ILE A 309 -13.94 -2.74 5.92
N LEU A 310 -14.10 -1.42 5.86
CA LEU A 310 -14.34 -0.59 7.02
C LEU A 310 -15.79 -0.11 7.02
N TYR A 311 -16.36 0.10 8.20
CA TYR A 311 -17.62 0.81 8.31
C TYR A 311 -17.40 2.29 7.93
N GLY A 312 -18.26 2.81 7.05
CA GLY A 312 -18.27 4.22 6.66
C GLY A 312 -19.11 5.07 7.61
N SER A 313 -19.57 6.25 7.16
CA SER A 313 -20.28 7.22 8.00
C SER A 313 -21.80 7.09 7.95
N ASN A 314 -22.37 6.57 6.85
CA ASN A 314 -23.79 6.70 6.53
C ASN A 314 -24.68 5.63 7.19
N PHE A 315 -24.75 5.64 8.52
CA PHE A 315 -25.62 4.77 9.31
C PHE A 315 -26.74 5.58 9.96
N PRO A 316 -28.01 5.14 9.88
CA PRO A 316 -29.05 5.74 10.70
C PRO A 316 -28.80 5.40 12.17
N ASP A 317 -29.19 6.30 13.08
CA ASP A 317 -29.00 6.16 14.54
C ASP A 317 -29.62 4.87 15.12
N THR A 318 -30.59 4.28 14.41
CA THR A 318 -31.25 3.02 14.79
C THR A 318 -30.49 1.75 14.33
N ASP A 319 -29.44 1.88 13.52
CA ASP A 319 -28.68 0.72 13.04
C ASP A 319 -27.82 0.11 14.16
N ALA A 320 -27.79 -1.22 14.25
CA ALA A 320 -27.00 -1.94 15.25
C ALA A 320 -25.47 -1.68 15.13
N ASN A 321 -25.00 -1.17 13.99
CA ASN A 321 -23.59 -0.81 13.77
C ASN A 321 -23.34 0.70 13.81
N TYR A 322 -24.31 1.52 14.20
CA TYR A 322 -24.15 2.98 14.28
C TYR A 322 -22.94 3.42 15.11
N SER A 323 -22.65 2.71 16.21
CA SER A 323 -21.49 2.97 17.06
C SER A 323 -20.14 2.62 16.42
N LYS A 324 -20.14 1.84 15.33
CA LYS A 324 -18.95 1.42 14.58
C LYS A 324 -18.68 2.28 13.36
N ARG A 325 -19.55 3.25 13.04
CA ARG A 325 -19.35 4.17 11.93
C ARG A 325 -18.01 4.90 12.07
N LEU A 326 -17.47 5.39 10.96
CA LEU A 326 -16.27 6.23 10.98
C LEU A 326 -16.50 7.46 11.87
N GLN A 327 -15.61 7.69 12.84
CA GLN A 327 -15.71 8.77 13.81
C GLN A 327 -14.45 9.62 13.84
N LEU A 328 -14.65 10.94 13.87
CA LEU A 328 -13.65 11.94 14.20
C LEU A 328 -13.78 12.27 15.69
N GLU A 329 -12.80 11.84 16.49
CA GLU A 329 -12.73 12.14 17.91
C GLU A 329 -11.79 13.35 18.12
N ILE A 330 -12.29 14.43 18.73
CA ILE A 330 -11.50 15.62 19.04
C ILE A 330 -11.55 15.88 20.54
N TYR A 331 -10.38 15.86 21.18
CA TYR A 331 -10.18 16.30 22.55
C TYR A 331 -9.61 17.72 22.52
N TYR A 332 -10.32 18.65 23.15
CA TYR A 332 -9.96 20.07 23.11
C TYR A 332 -10.24 20.77 24.44
N THR A 333 -9.59 21.90 24.63
CA THR A 333 -9.84 22.81 25.75
C THR A 333 -10.49 24.08 25.23
N LYS A 334 -11.55 24.52 25.89
CA LYS A 334 -12.17 25.83 25.60
C LYS A 334 -11.36 26.93 26.28
N PRO A 335 -10.93 27.98 25.56
CA PRO A 335 -10.35 29.16 26.18
C PRO A 335 -11.38 29.81 27.12
N LYS A 336 -10.90 30.37 28.23
CA LYS A 336 -11.75 31.09 29.19
C LYS A 336 -12.16 32.46 28.67
#